data_AF-A0A4Q8TJA3-F1
#
_entry.id   AF-A0A4Q8TJA3-F1
#
_cell.length_a   1.000
_cell.length_b   1.000
_cell.length_c   1.000
_cell.angle_alpha   90.00
_cell.angle_beta   90.00
_cell.angle_gamma   90.00
#
_symmetry.space_group_name_H-M   'P 1'
#
loop_
_entity.id
_entity.type
_entity.pdbx_description
1 polymer ?
#
loop_
_entity_poly.entity_id
_entity_poly.type
_entity_poly.pdbx_seq_one_letter_code
_entity_poly.pdbx_strand_id
1 'polypeptide(L)'
;MNTVQKLATTGISIGAGLLGSKLVDQLWKGVTGNKAPRKGSEEAAEASFRQALGFAIFSSIVAATIQVLADRGTNKVVARFSK
;
A
#
# COMPACT_ATOMS: atom_id res chain seq x y z
N MET A 1 24.53 -0.15 6.29
CA MET A 1 23.70 -1.30 5.92
C MET A 1 24.49 -2.25 5.05
N ASN A 2 24.50 -3.52 5.43
CA ASN A 2 25.23 -4.59 4.74
C ASN A 2 24.33 -5.15 3.62
N THR A 3 24.88 -5.90 2.65
CA THR A 3 24.12 -6.43 1.50
C THR A 3 22.86 -7.20 1.90
N VAL A 4 22.92 -7.96 3.00
CA VAL A 4 21.78 -8.70 3.56
C VAL A 4 20.65 -7.77 4.02
N GLN A 5 20.97 -6.66 4.70
CA GLN A 5 19.98 -5.68 5.13
C GLN A 5 19.34 -4.98 3.93
N LYS A 6 20.12 -4.65 2.89
CA LYS A 6 19.59 -4.08 1.65
C LYS A 6 18.59 -5.02 0.98
N LEU A 7 18.94 -6.31 0.85
CA LEU A 7 18.04 -7.32 0.28
C LEU A 7 16.77 -7.49 1.11
N ALA A 8 16.88 -7.50 2.44
CA ALA A 8 15.72 -7.59 3.32
C ALA A 8 14.79 -6.37 3.18
N THR A 9 15.34 -5.15 3.19
CA THR A 9 14.56 -3.92 2.99
C THR A 9 13.88 -3.90 1.62
N THR A 10 14.61 -4.24 0.55
CA THR A 10 14.02 -4.32 -0.80
C THR A 10 12.88 -5.35 -0.85
N GLY A 11 13.07 -6.53 -0.24
CA GLY A 11 12.04 -7.56 -0.18
C GLY A 11 10.78 -7.10 0.56
N ILE A 12 10.96 -6.40 1.70
CA ILE A 12 9.86 -5.81 2.47
C ILE A 12 9.11 -4.77 1.63
N SER A 13 9.84 -3.87 0.93
CA SER A 13 9.22 -2.84 0.10
C SER A 13 8.42 -3.42 -1.07
N ILE A 14 8.95 -4.43 -1.76
CA ILE A 14 8.24 -5.12 -2.85
C ILE A 14 7.00 -5.83 -2.30
N GLY A 15 7.13 -6.58 -1.20
CA GLY A 15 6.02 -7.27 -0.55
C GLY A 15 4.92 -6.31 -0.11
N ALA A 16 5.30 -5.19 0.51
CA ALA A 16 4.37 -4.14 0.94
C ALA A 16 3.63 -3.50 -0.25
N GLY A 17 4.30 -3.27 -1.38
CA GLY A 17 3.67 -2.74 -2.59
C GLY A 17 2.65 -3.72 -3.21
N LEU A 18 3.01 -5.00 -3.31
CA LEU A 18 2.15 -6.02 -3.90
C LEU A 18 0.93 -6.35 -3.03
N LEU A 19 1.12 -6.41 -1.71
CA LEU A 19 0.01 -6.66 -0.77
C LEU A 19 -0.84 -5.39 -0.59
N GLY A 20 -0.20 -4.22 -0.54
CA GLY A 20 -0.87 -2.94 -0.36
C GLY A 20 -1.84 -2.61 -1.49
N SER A 21 -1.48 -2.94 -2.74
CA SER A 21 -2.40 -2.73 -3.87
C SER A 21 -3.68 -3.54 -3.71
N LYS A 22 -3.59 -4.85 -3.43
CA LYS A 22 -4.76 -5.71 -3.20
C LYS A 22 -5.57 -5.29 -1.98
N LEU A 23 -4.89 -4.86 -0.91
CA LEU A 23 -5.52 -4.41 0.33
C LEU A 23 -6.39 -3.18 0.09
N VAL A 24 -5.89 -2.19 -0.65
CA VAL A 24 -6.65 -0.99 -1.02
C VAL A 24 -7.93 -1.35 -1.76
N ASP A 25 -7.85 -2.25 -2.74
CA ASP A 25 -9.02 -2.64 -3.53
C ASP A 25 -10.07 -3.40 -2.70
N GLN A 26 -9.61 -4.32 -1.85
CA GLN A 26 -10.45 -5.07 -0.92
C GLN A 26 -11.17 -4.15 0.07
N LEU A 27 -10.42 -3.26 0.72
CA LEU A 27 -10.99 -2.35 1.71
C LEU A 27 -11.95 -1.34 1.06
N TRP A 28 -11.60 -0.82 -0.12
CA TRP A 28 -12.48 0.07 -0.87
C TRP A 28 -13.81 -0.62 -1.21
N LYS A 29 -13.76 -1.85 -1.72
CA LYS A 29 -14.97 -2.62 -2.02
C LYS A 29 -15.77 -2.93 -0.76
N GLY A 30 -15.12 -3.24 0.36
CA GLY A 30 -15.77 -3.47 1.63
C GLY A 30 -16.51 -2.23 2.16
N VAL A 31 -15.94 -1.04 1.99
CA VAL A 31 -16.53 0.22 2.50
C VAL A 31 -17.61 0.76 1.55
N THR A 32 -17.40 0.68 0.24
CA THR A 32 -18.26 1.35 -0.75
C THR A 32 -19.24 0.41 -1.46
N GLY A 33 -19.03 -0.91 -1.36
CA GLY A 33 -19.75 -1.91 -2.16
C GLY A 33 -19.32 -1.98 -3.63
N ASN A 34 -18.56 -0.99 -4.11
CA ASN A 34 -18.15 -0.85 -5.49
C ASN A 34 -16.68 -1.22 -5.69
N LYS A 35 -16.33 -1.62 -6.90
CA LYS A 35 -14.93 -1.80 -7.27
C LYS A 35 -14.17 -0.45 -7.22
N ALA A 36 -12.87 -0.53 -6.95
CA ALA A 36 -12.00 0.63 -6.87
C ALA A 36 -11.81 1.27 -8.25
N PRO A 37 -11.96 2.62 -8.39
CA PRO A 37 -11.74 3.32 -9.65
C PRO A 37 -10.23 3.47 -9.91
N ARG A 38 -9.59 2.36 -10.24
CA ARG A 38 -8.16 2.28 -10.55
C ARG A 38 -7.88 2.95 -11.89
N LYS A 39 -6.83 3.77 -11.95
CA LYS A 39 -6.41 4.39 -13.21
C LYS A 39 -6.24 3.33 -14.30
N GLY A 40 -6.93 3.51 -15.43
CA GLY A 40 -6.92 2.59 -16.56
C GLY A 40 -7.95 1.46 -16.49
N SER A 41 -8.81 1.45 -15.47
CA SER A 41 -9.96 0.53 -15.40
C SER A 41 -11.25 1.20 -15.87
N GLU A 42 -12.24 0.40 -16.25
CA GLU A 42 -13.58 0.87 -16.64
C GLU A 42 -14.24 1.66 -15.51
N GLU A 43 -14.04 1.21 -14.27
CA GLU A 43 -14.56 1.89 -13.08
C GLU A 43 -13.96 3.28 -12.88
N ALA A 44 -12.74 3.55 -13.36
CA ALA A 44 -12.18 4.90 -13.33
C ALA A 44 -12.72 5.80 -14.45
N ALA A 45 -13.11 5.23 -15.60
CA ALA A 45 -13.73 5.99 -16.68
C ALA A 45 -15.16 6.42 -16.30
N GLU A 46 -15.87 5.58 -15.55
CA GLU A 46 -17.25 5.83 -15.10
C GLU A 46 -17.33 6.54 -13.73
N ALA A 47 -16.21 6.62 -12.99
CA ALA A 47 -16.21 7.22 -11.66
C ALA A 47 -16.54 8.71 -11.70
N SER A 48 -17.50 9.12 -10.87
CA SER A 48 -17.74 10.52 -10.59
C SER A 48 -16.52 11.17 -9.92
N PHE A 49 -16.38 12.50 -10.04
CA PHE A 49 -15.32 13.26 -9.37
C PHE A 49 -15.25 12.98 -7.86
N ARG A 50 -16.41 12.88 -7.20
CA ARG A 50 -16.50 12.59 -5.76
C ARG A 50 -15.95 11.20 -5.43
N GLN A 51 -16.25 10.21 -6.26
CA GLN A 51 -15.78 8.85 -6.07
C GLN A 51 -14.27 8.72 -6.33
N ALA A 52 -13.77 9.35 -7.38
CA ALA A 52 -12.34 9.39 -7.69
C ALA A 52 -11.53 10.10 -6.59
N LEU A 53 -12.02 11.26 -6.12
CA LEU A 53 -11.39 12.00 -5.01
C LEU A 53 -11.42 11.18 -3.71
N GLY A 54 -12.56 10.58 -3.39
CA GLY A 54 -12.70 9.69 -2.23
C GLY A 54 -11.73 8.52 -2.28
N PHE A 55 -11.57 7.90 -3.45
CA PHE A 55 -10.62 6.81 -3.65
C PHE A 55 -9.17 7.26 -3.50
N ALA A 56 -8.81 8.44 -4.01
CA ALA A 56 -7.46 8.98 -3.86
C ALA A 56 -7.10 9.24 -2.39
N ILE A 57 -8.02 9.86 -1.63
CA ILE A 57 -7.84 10.11 -0.18
C ILE A 57 -7.78 8.78 0.58
N PHE A 58 -8.69 7.86 0.30
CA PHE A 58 -8.69 6.55 0.95
C PHE A 58 -7.37 5.80 0.70
N SER A 59 -6.93 5.78 -0.55
CA SER A 59 -5.69 5.11 -0.95
C SER A 59 -4.46 5.75 -0.30
N SER A 60 -4.42 7.07 -0.14
CA SER A 60 -3.29 7.75 0.50
C SER A 60 -3.21 7.41 1.99
N ILE A 61 -4.34 7.32 2.69
CA ILE A 61 -4.39 6.90 4.11
C ILE A 61 -3.86 5.47 4.27
N VAL A 62 -4.31 4.54 3.43
CA VAL A 62 -3.86 3.14 3.48
C VAL A 62 -2.37 3.05 3.15
N ALA A 63 -1.91 3.75 2.12
CA ALA A 63 -0.51 3.77 1.73
C ALA A 63 0.39 4.32 2.85
N ALA A 64 0.01 5.45 3.47
CA ALA A 64 0.75 6.02 4.59
C ALA A 64 0.83 5.06 5.78
N THR A 65 -0.27 4.36 6.07
CA THR A 65 -0.32 3.35 7.14
C THR A 65 0.64 2.20 6.85
N ILE A 66 0.63 1.66 5.63
CA ILE A 66 1.55 0.60 5.20
C ILE A 66 3.00 1.07 5.30
N GLN A 67 3.29 2.31 4.89
CA GLN A 67 4.65 2.86 4.92
C GLN A 67 5.18 2.94 6.35
N VAL A 68 4.39 3.47 7.29
CA VAL A 68 4.78 3.52 8.72
C VAL A 68 5.02 2.12 9.28
N LEU A 69 4.20 1.13 8.92
CA LEU A 69 4.38 -0.25 9.37
C LEU A 69 5.61 -0.91 8.73
N ALA A 70 5.86 -0.66 7.45
CA ALA A 70 7.03 -1.16 6.74
C ALA A 70 8.33 -0.57 7.30
N ASP A 71 8.35 0.72 7.64
CA ASP A 71 9.50 1.39 8.25
C ASP A 71 9.78 0.82 9.65
N ARG A 72 8.74 0.65 10.48
CA ARG A 72 8.84 0.00 11.79
C ARG A 72 9.34 -1.44 11.69
N GLY A 73 8.81 -2.20 10.74
CA GLY A 73 9.21 -3.59 10.48
C GLY A 73 10.66 -3.69 10.05
N THR A 74 11.07 -2.84 9.11
CA THR A 74 12.46 -2.75 8.63
C THR A 74 13.41 -2.41 9.76
N ASN A 75 13.10 -1.41 10.59
CA ASN A 75 13.94 -1.03 11.72
C ASN A 75 14.10 -2.17 12.74
N LYS A 76 13.05 -2.94 13.01
CA LYS A 76 13.10 -4.10 13.91
C LYS A 76 13.98 -5.24 13.35
N VAL A 77 13.92 -5.46 12.04
CA VAL A 77 14.75 -6.45 11.35
C VAL A 77 16.21 -6.01 11.37
N VAL A 78 16.49 -4.76 10.99
CA VAL A 78 17.84 -4.17 11.03
C VAL A 78 18.44 -4.24 12.44
N ALA A 79 17.68 -3.89 13.47
CA ALA A 79 18.14 -3.95 14.87
C ALA A 79 18.48 -5.37 15.34
N ARG A 80 17.79 -6.41 14.81
CA ARG A 80 18.13 -7.81 15.09
C ARG A 80 19.40 -8.27 14.40
N PHE A 81 19.75 -7.70 13.24
CA PHE A 81 20.96 -8.05 12.47
C PHE A 81 22.17 -7.16 12.79
N SER A 82 21.98 -6.07 13.54
CA SER A 82 23.05 -5.20 14.04
C SER A 82 23.47 -5.53 15.48
N LYS A 83 22.88 -6.55 16.10
CA LYS A 83 23.31 -7.16 17.35
C LYS A 83 24.20 -8.36 17.06
#